data_AF-A0A430QB07-F1
#
_entry.id   AF-A0A430QB07-F1
#
_cell.length_a   1.000
_cell.length_b   1.000
_cell.length_c   1.000
_cell.angle_alpha   90.00
_cell.angle_beta   90.00
_cell.angle_gamma   90.00
#
_symmetry.space_group_name_H-M   'P 1'
#
loop_
_entity.id
_entity.type
_entity.pdbx_description
1 polymer ?
#
loop_
_entity_poly.entity_id
_entity_poly.type
_entity_poly.pdbx_seq_one_letter_code
_entity_poly.pdbx_strand_id
1 'polypeptide(L)'
;MPLTSRSPYDSKTLLAKYYDLPQPDDKIQVMYVWIDGSGENLRCKTMTLQEEPKVPEDCPIWNFDGSSTGQAEGSNSDVYLKPCAMFRDPFRGGKNKLVLCETYNYDKKPHVSNHRYLCNLVMEKAKSHQPWFGIEQEYALLDIDGYPLQWPKNGFPPPQGPYYCSVGAGKALGRDIPEALYRACMYAGVKICGSNAEVMPSQWEFQVGPCEGVSAGDHLWMARFILHRVAEDFGVIVSLDPKPMPGNWNGSGAHTNYSTQAMRDPKSGLQ
;
A
#
# COMPACT_ATOMS: atom_id res chain seq x y z
N MET A 1 -23.21 -29.50 12.61
CA MET A 1 -22.49 -28.56 13.50
C MET A 1 -21.99 -27.42 12.63
N PRO A 2 -22.55 -26.21 12.72
CA PRO A 2 -21.97 -25.07 12.03
C PRO A 2 -20.67 -24.68 12.75
N LEU A 3 -19.55 -24.74 12.04
CA LEU A 3 -18.32 -24.08 12.45
C LEU A 3 -18.56 -22.58 12.34
N THR A 4 -19.15 -21.98 13.38
CA THR A 4 -19.05 -20.53 13.58
C THR A 4 -17.58 -20.22 13.76
N SER A 5 -16.98 -19.54 12.78
CA SER A 5 -15.56 -19.20 12.78
C SER A 5 -15.19 -18.56 14.12
N ARG A 6 -14.22 -19.18 14.77
CA ARG A 6 -13.62 -18.64 16.00
C ARG A 6 -13.01 -17.28 15.66
N SER A 7 -13.30 -16.32 16.52
CA SER A 7 -12.77 -14.96 16.54
C SER A 7 -11.36 -14.81 15.94
N PRO A 8 -11.07 -13.77 15.10
CA PRO A 8 -9.72 -13.46 14.61
C PRO A 8 -8.68 -13.35 15.73
N TYR A 9 -9.10 -12.99 16.95
CA TYR A 9 -8.24 -12.85 18.10
C TYR A 9 -7.55 -14.16 18.52
N ASP A 10 -8.26 -15.29 18.51
CA ASP A 10 -7.67 -16.59 18.92
C ASP A 10 -6.63 -17.08 17.91
N SER A 11 -6.87 -16.82 16.61
CA SER A 11 -5.97 -17.19 15.52
C SER A 11 -4.64 -16.42 15.57
N LYS A 12 -4.68 -15.13 15.93
CA LYS A 12 -3.49 -14.28 15.99
C LYS A 12 -2.52 -14.68 17.09
N THR A 13 -3.01 -14.98 18.29
CA THR A 13 -2.16 -15.51 19.37
C THR A 13 -1.53 -16.85 19.01
N LEU A 14 -2.23 -17.68 18.22
CA LEU A 14 -1.68 -18.94 17.73
C LEU A 14 -0.65 -18.76 16.62
N LEU A 15 -0.75 -17.73 15.78
CA LEU A 15 0.24 -17.42 14.75
C LEU A 15 1.51 -16.82 15.34
N ALA A 16 1.38 -15.92 16.33
CA ALA A 16 2.51 -15.24 16.98
C ALA A 16 3.57 -16.23 17.50
N LYS A 17 3.14 -17.35 18.12
CA LYS A 17 4.05 -18.38 18.62
C LYS A 17 4.97 -18.99 17.53
N TYR A 18 4.53 -18.99 16.27
CA TYR A 18 5.32 -19.50 15.15
C TYR A 18 6.25 -18.41 14.59
N TYR A 19 5.87 -17.13 14.67
CA TYR A 19 6.76 -16.02 14.33
C TYR A 19 7.88 -15.81 15.36
N ASP A 20 7.67 -16.24 16.60
CA ASP A 20 8.71 -16.22 17.64
C ASP A 20 9.77 -17.32 17.47
N LEU A 21 9.57 -18.28 16.54
CA LEU A 21 10.59 -19.28 16.23
C LEU A 21 11.80 -18.58 15.60
N PRO A 22 13.04 -18.93 16.00
CA PRO A 22 14.23 -18.40 15.35
C PRO A 22 14.23 -18.75 13.86
N GLN A 23 14.19 -17.72 13.02
CA GLN A 23 14.35 -17.87 11.59
C GLN A 23 15.82 -18.25 11.29
N PRO A 24 16.09 -19.29 10.48
CA PRO A 24 17.46 -19.61 10.06
C PRO A 24 18.10 -18.41 9.34
N ASP A 25 19.36 -18.12 9.67
CA ASP A 25 20.08 -16.97 9.15
C ASP A 25 20.26 -16.95 7.63
N ASP A 26 20.19 -18.14 7.01
CA ASP A 26 20.37 -18.45 5.59
C ASP A 26 19.02 -18.71 4.87
N LYS A 27 17.89 -18.32 5.46
CA LYS A 27 16.57 -18.47 4.85
C LYS A 27 15.78 -17.19 4.99
N ILE A 28 15.79 -16.37 3.96
CA ILE A 28 15.15 -15.05 3.95
C ILE A 28 13.85 -15.09 3.17
N GLN A 29 12.74 -14.65 3.77
CA GLN A 29 11.47 -14.54 3.07
C GLN A 29 11.40 -13.19 2.34
N VAL A 30 11.21 -13.26 1.02
CA VAL A 30 11.07 -12.09 0.15
C VAL A 30 9.69 -12.13 -0.49
N MET A 31 8.84 -11.19 -0.08
CA MET A 31 7.49 -11.05 -0.63
C MET A 31 7.50 -10.12 -1.84
N TYR A 32 7.22 -10.69 -3.00
CA TYR A 32 7.06 -9.96 -4.25
C TYR A 32 5.64 -9.39 -4.30
N VAL A 33 5.52 -8.10 -4.58
CA VAL A 33 4.27 -7.34 -4.66
C VAL A 33 4.15 -6.73 -6.05
N TRP A 34 2.97 -6.82 -6.67
CA TRP A 34 2.72 -6.24 -7.99
C TRP A 34 1.26 -5.79 -8.15
N ILE A 35 1.01 -4.97 -9.17
CA ILE A 35 -0.32 -4.49 -9.55
C ILE A 35 -0.92 -5.44 -10.60
N ASP A 36 -2.17 -5.84 -10.41
CA ASP A 36 -2.85 -6.77 -11.32
C ASP A 36 -3.40 -6.12 -12.60
N GLY A 37 -4.19 -6.87 -13.37
CA GLY A 37 -4.77 -6.42 -14.64
C GLY A 37 -5.79 -5.30 -14.52
N SER A 38 -6.36 -5.04 -13.33
CA SER A 38 -7.25 -3.89 -13.14
C SER A 38 -6.51 -2.56 -13.09
N GLY A 39 -5.21 -2.59 -12.77
CA GLY A 39 -4.42 -1.38 -12.51
C GLY A 39 -4.63 -0.79 -11.12
N GLU A 40 -5.50 -1.38 -10.29
CA GLU A 40 -5.88 -0.88 -8.98
C GLU A 40 -5.47 -1.83 -7.85
N ASN A 41 -5.66 -3.14 -8.05
CA ASN A 41 -5.46 -4.12 -7.00
C ASN A 41 -4.01 -4.61 -6.92
N LEU A 42 -3.58 -4.90 -5.70
CA LEU A 42 -2.26 -5.46 -5.41
C LEU A 42 -2.35 -6.97 -5.20
N ARG A 43 -1.31 -7.68 -5.65
CA ARG A 43 -1.11 -9.11 -5.45
C ARG A 43 0.26 -9.34 -4.84
N CYS A 44 0.43 -10.45 -4.13
CA CYS A 44 1.72 -10.82 -3.59
C CYS A 44 1.95 -12.33 -3.48
N LYS A 45 3.23 -12.73 -3.47
CA LYS A 45 3.67 -14.09 -3.10
C LYS A 45 5.09 -14.06 -2.57
N THR A 46 5.52 -15.12 -1.88
CA THR A 46 6.80 -15.14 -1.16
C THR A 46 7.76 -16.19 -1.71
N MET A 47 9.01 -15.78 -1.97
CA MET A 47 10.16 -16.66 -2.25
C MET A 47 11.05 -16.76 -1.01
N THR A 48 11.74 -17.89 -0.86
CA THR A 48 12.85 -18.01 0.09
C THR A 48 14.18 -17.83 -0.63
N LEU A 49 14.99 -16.86 -0.18
CA LEU A 49 16.38 -16.67 -0.63
C LEU A 49 17.36 -17.23 0.42
N GLN A 50 18.57 -17.58 -0.02
CA GLN A 50 19.63 -18.09 0.85
C GLN A 50 20.39 -16.96 1.57
N GLU A 51 20.39 -15.76 0.99
CA GLU A 51 21.09 -14.59 1.48
C GLU A 51 20.14 -13.39 1.50
N GLU A 52 20.42 -12.42 2.37
CA GLU A 52 19.63 -11.19 2.45
C GLU A 52 19.95 -10.27 1.27
N PRO A 53 18.98 -10.00 0.37
CA PRO A 53 19.20 -9.06 -0.73
C PRO A 53 19.37 -7.64 -0.17
N LYS A 54 20.30 -6.88 -0.77
CA LYS A 54 20.64 -5.51 -0.36
C LYS A 54 20.09 -4.47 -1.32
N VAL A 55 19.91 -4.84 -2.59
CA VAL A 55 19.24 -4.05 -3.62
C VAL A 55 18.19 -4.88 -4.37
N PRO A 56 17.20 -4.27 -5.05
CA PRO A 56 16.21 -5.01 -5.83
C PRO A 56 16.81 -5.98 -6.85
N GLU A 57 17.96 -5.64 -7.44
CA GLU A 57 18.65 -6.45 -8.44
C GLU A 57 19.22 -7.77 -7.89
N ASP A 58 19.42 -7.87 -6.57
CA ASP A 58 19.81 -9.13 -5.91
C ASP A 58 18.66 -10.14 -5.87
N CYS A 59 17.42 -9.68 -6.10
CA CYS A 59 16.24 -10.53 -6.14
C CYS A 59 16.06 -11.11 -7.54
N PRO A 60 15.86 -12.43 -7.70
CA PRO A 60 15.66 -13.03 -9.01
C PRO A 60 14.37 -12.54 -9.67
N ILE A 61 14.38 -12.45 -11.01
CA ILE A 61 13.13 -12.31 -11.77
C ILE A 61 12.27 -13.55 -11.50
N TRP A 62 10.99 -13.33 -11.25
CA TRP A 62 10.02 -14.40 -11.04
C TRP A 62 8.90 -14.31 -12.08
N ASN A 63 7.91 -15.18 -11.99
CA ASN A 63 6.74 -15.21 -12.86
C ASN A 63 5.50 -15.59 -12.06
N PHE A 64 4.32 -15.33 -12.59
CA PHE A 64 3.04 -15.80 -12.05
C PHE A 64 2.08 -16.10 -13.19
N ASP A 65 0.97 -16.75 -12.85
CA ASP A 65 -0.12 -17.02 -13.77
C ASP A 65 -0.96 -15.75 -13.99
N GLY A 66 -0.70 -15.06 -15.09
CA GLY A 66 -1.37 -13.84 -15.52
C GLY A 66 -2.87 -14.04 -15.79
N SER A 67 -3.31 -15.25 -16.16
CA SER A 67 -4.72 -15.53 -16.41
C SER A 67 -5.58 -15.39 -15.14
N SER A 68 -4.99 -15.70 -13.98
CA SER A 68 -5.60 -15.54 -12.66
C SER A 68 -5.64 -14.09 -12.13
N THR A 69 -5.18 -13.14 -12.95
CA THR A 69 -5.03 -11.72 -12.57
C THR A 69 -5.50 -10.75 -13.66
N GLY A 70 -6.07 -11.27 -14.75
CA GLY A 70 -6.51 -10.44 -15.89
C GLY A 70 -5.36 -9.86 -16.71
N GLN A 71 -4.19 -10.51 -16.71
CA GLN A 71 -2.97 -10.02 -17.37
C GLN A 71 -2.48 -10.90 -18.53
N ALA A 72 -3.08 -12.07 -18.72
CA ALA A 72 -2.75 -12.95 -19.84
C ALA A 72 -3.92 -13.87 -20.19
N GLU A 73 -3.92 -14.41 -21.41
CA GLU A 73 -4.84 -15.47 -21.81
C GLU A 73 -4.33 -16.85 -21.34
N GLY A 74 -5.24 -17.81 -21.17
CA GLY A 74 -4.89 -19.13 -20.63
C GLY A 74 -3.94 -19.96 -21.51
N SER A 75 -3.85 -19.69 -22.82
CA SER A 75 -2.95 -20.41 -23.74
C SER A 75 -1.47 -20.03 -23.59
N ASN A 76 -1.19 -18.86 -23.01
CA ASN A 76 0.16 -18.38 -22.68
C ASN A 76 0.05 -17.40 -21.50
N SER A 77 0.03 -17.95 -20.29
CA SER A 77 -0.35 -17.19 -19.10
C SER A 77 0.82 -16.63 -18.28
N ASP A 78 2.07 -16.93 -18.64
CA ASP A 78 3.23 -16.46 -17.87
C ASP A 78 3.43 -14.95 -17.98
N VAL A 79 3.36 -14.27 -16.83
CA VAL A 79 3.74 -12.86 -16.66
C VAL A 79 4.92 -12.79 -15.70
N TYR A 80 5.94 -12.00 -16.05
CA TYR A 80 7.20 -11.90 -15.33
C TYR A 80 7.20 -10.73 -14.35
N LEU A 81 7.78 -10.95 -13.18
CA LEU A 81 7.99 -9.99 -12.11
C LEU A 81 9.45 -9.56 -12.10
N LYS A 82 9.70 -8.29 -12.40
CA LYS A 82 11.02 -7.68 -12.31
C LYS A 82 11.07 -6.79 -11.06
N PRO A 83 11.86 -7.15 -10.02
CA PRO A 83 12.09 -6.30 -8.85
C PRO A 83 12.48 -4.86 -9.23
N CYS A 84 11.90 -3.88 -8.56
CA CYS A 84 12.15 -2.47 -8.87
C CYS A 84 12.29 -1.55 -7.64
N ALA A 85 11.72 -1.91 -6.50
CA ALA A 85 11.95 -1.25 -5.22
C ALA A 85 11.89 -2.26 -4.08
N MET A 86 12.67 -2.05 -3.02
CA MET A 86 12.77 -2.99 -1.90
C MET A 86 12.63 -2.27 -0.56
N PHE A 87 11.90 -2.92 0.35
CA PHE A 87 11.55 -2.40 1.67
C PHE A 87 11.75 -3.50 2.72
N ARG A 88 11.90 -3.10 3.99
CA ARG A 88 11.86 -4.07 5.10
C ARG A 88 10.44 -4.60 5.25
N ASP A 89 10.28 -5.88 5.59
CA ASP A 89 8.97 -6.48 5.83
C ASP A 89 8.51 -6.20 7.28
N PRO A 90 7.50 -5.33 7.51
CA PRO A 90 7.03 -5.02 8.86
C PRO A 90 6.18 -6.14 9.48
N PHE A 91 5.74 -7.12 8.70
CA PHE A 91 4.91 -8.23 9.16
C PHE A 91 5.75 -9.41 9.63
N ARG A 92 6.93 -9.60 9.02
CA ARG A 92 7.85 -10.71 9.34
C ARG A 92 9.10 -10.26 10.09
N GLY A 93 9.45 -8.97 10.04
CA GLY A 93 10.63 -8.42 10.72
C GLY A 93 11.95 -9.00 10.21
N GLY A 94 13.03 -8.74 10.97
CA GLY A 94 14.35 -9.31 10.70
C GLY A 94 14.92 -8.95 9.32
N LYS A 95 15.52 -9.94 8.66
CA LYS A 95 16.14 -9.82 7.32
C LYS A 95 15.13 -9.90 6.17
N ASN A 96 13.85 -10.15 6.46
CA ASN A 96 12.80 -10.35 5.46
C ASN A 96 12.47 -9.05 4.71
N LYS A 97 12.01 -9.19 3.46
CA LYS A 97 11.82 -8.06 2.54
C LYS A 97 10.45 -8.06 1.88
N LEU A 98 9.95 -6.86 1.61
CA LEU A 98 8.93 -6.61 0.59
C LEU A 98 9.63 -6.08 -0.67
N VAL A 99 9.25 -6.57 -1.83
CA VAL A 99 9.83 -6.18 -3.12
C VAL A 99 8.70 -5.81 -4.08
N LEU A 100 8.61 -4.54 -4.43
CA LEU A 100 7.71 -4.08 -5.48
C LEU A 100 8.29 -4.49 -6.84
N CYS A 101 7.42 -4.96 -7.73
CA CYS A 101 7.81 -5.48 -9.03
C CYS A 101 7.07 -4.79 -10.18
N GLU A 102 7.79 -4.58 -11.28
CA GLU A 102 7.21 -4.35 -12.59
C GLU A 102 6.74 -5.66 -13.22
N THR A 103 5.72 -5.58 -14.07
CA THR A 103 5.17 -6.72 -14.81
C THR A 103 5.57 -6.66 -16.28
N TYR A 104 5.97 -7.83 -16.83
CA TYR A 104 6.41 -7.99 -18.21
C TYR A 104 5.75 -9.22 -18.84
N ASN A 105 5.41 -9.13 -20.12
CA ASN A 105 4.84 -10.22 -20.90
C ASN A 105 5.89 -11.32 -21.17
N TYR A 106 5.44 -12.43 -21.75
CA TYR A 106 6.30 -13.53 -22.20
C TYR A 106 7.38 -13.10 -23.20
N ASP A 107 7.11 -12.10 -24.03
CA ASP A 107 8.04 -11.51 -24.99
C ASP A 107 8.99 -10.45 -24.38
N LYS A 108 9.01 -10.35 -23.04
CA LYS A 108 9.83 -9.43 -22.25
C LYS A 108 9.53 -7.95 -22.49
N LYS A 109 8.40 -7.60 -23.10
CA LYS A 109 7.91 -6.22 -23.13
C LYS A 109 7.14 -5.88 -21.85
N PRO A 110 7.15 -4.62 -21.40
CA PRO A 110 6.32 -4.18 -20.28
C PRO A 110 4.85 -4.55 -20.51
N HIS A 111 4.20 -5.10 -19.48
CA HIS A 111 2.77 -5.39 -19.54
C HIS A 111 1.97 -4.08 -19.68
N VAL A 112 0.75 -4.12 -20.25
CA VAL A 112 -0.05 -2.90 -20.48
C VAL A 112 -0.41 -2.14 -19.21
N SER A 113 -0.57 -2.84 -18.09
CA SER A 113 -0.78 -2.24 -16.75
C SER A 113 0.51 -1.78 -16.06
N ASN A 114 1.69 -2.01 -16.65
CA ASN A 114 2.97 -1.51 -16.13
C ASN A 114 3.17 -0.03 -16.49
N HIS A 115 2.48 0.85 -15.76
CA HIS A 115 2.64 2.30 -15.91
C HIS A 115 3.96 2.84 -15.34
N ARG A 116 4.62 2.07 -14.45
CA ARG A 116 5.91 2.45 -13.86
C ARG A 116 6.99 2.59 -14.92
N TYR A 117 7.02 1.68 -15.91
CA TYR A 117 8.02 1.72 -16.98
C TYR A 117 8.07 3.07 -17.70
N LEU A 118 6.92 3.56 -18.18
CA LEU A 118 6.84 4.84 -18.88
C LEU A 118 7.11 6.02 -17.93
N CYS A 119 6.60 5.96 -16.70
CA CYS A 119 6.88 6.97 -15.67
C CYS A 119 8.39 7.11 -15.43
N ASN A 120 9.11 6.00 -15.25
CA ASN A 120 10.54 6.01 -15.03
C ASN A 120 11.32 6.65 -16.20
N LEU A 121 10.93 6.35 -17.45
CA LEU A 121 11.54 6.98 -18.63
C LEU A 121 11.34 8.50 -18.66
N VAL A 122 10.18 9.00 -18.24
CA VAL A 122 9.90 10.44 -18.14
C VAL A 122 10.70 11.07 -17.00
N MET A 123 10.77 10.41 -15.84
CA MET A 123 11.50 10.93 -14.68
C MET A 123 13.01 10.97 -14.91
N GLU A 124 13.59 10.01 -15.64
CA GLU A 124 15.00 10.07 -16.04
C GLU A 124 15.29 11.24 -16.99
N LYS A 125 14.36 11.58 -17.90
CA LYS A 125 14.49 12.77 -18.76
C LYS A 125 14.39 14.07 -17.96
N ALA A 126 13.58 14.09 -16.91
CA ALA A 126 13.35 15.27 -16.05
C ALA A 126 14.32 15.36 -14.86
N LYS A 127 15.27 14.44 -14.73
CA LYS A 127 16.15 14.29 -13.56
C LYS A 127 16.92 15.56 -13.19
N SER A 128 17.35 16.34 -14.19
CA SER A 128 18.03 17.63 -13.96
C SER A 128 17.18 18.65 -13.20
N HIS A 129 15.86 18.53 -13.25
CA HIS A 129 14.94 19.41 -12.52
C HIS A 129 14.67 18.95 -11.08
N GLN A 130 15.13 17.76 -10.67
CA GLN A 130 14.87 17.16 -9.35
C GLN A 130 13.40 17.26 -8.92
N PRO A 131 12.46 16.65 -9.68
CA PRO A 131 11.03 16.72 -9.40
C PRO A 131 10.71 15.97 -8.11
N TRP A 132 10.15 16.67 -7.13
CA TRP A 132 9.67 16.12 -5.87
C TRP A 132 8.16 16.07 -5.84
N PHE A 133 7.63 14.98 -5.27
CA PHE A 133 6.22 14.73 -5.07
C PHE A 133 5.91 14.44 -3.61
N GLY A 134 4.77 14.92 -3.14
CA GLY A 134 4.14 14.50 -1.89
C GLY A 134 2.68 14.15 -2.16
N ILE A 135 2.24 12.95 -1.77
CA ILE A 135 0.90 12.46 -2.10
C ILE A 135 0.12 12.20 -0.81
N GLU A 136 -1.06 12.79 -0.73
CA GLU A 136 -2.04 12.69 0.37
C GLU A 136 -3.07 11.61 0.00
N GLN A 137 -2.93 10.39 0.53
CA GLN A 137 -3.85 9.29 0.22
C GLN A 137 -4.99 9.24 1.23
N GLU A 138 -6.19 9.61 0.80
CA GLU A 138 -7.40 9.41 1.57
C GLU A 138 -7.97 8.01 1.32
N TYR A 139 -8.62 7.42 2.32
CA TYR A 139 -9.25 6.10 2.24
C TYR A 139 -10.35 5.94 3.27
N ALA A 140 -11.29 5.03 3.00
CA ALA A 140 -12.35 4.66 3.94
C ALA A 140 -12.15 3.25 4.49
N LEU A 141 -12.41 3.09 5.79
CA LEU A 141 -12.48 1.80 6.47
C LEU A 141 -13.90 1.26 6.40
N LEU A 142 -14.05 0.05 5.88
CA LEU A 142 -15.31 -0.66 5.75
C LEU A 142 -15.26 -1.95 6.57
N ASP A 143 -16.39 -2.33 7.15
CA ASP A 143 -16.60 -3.66 7.72
C ASP A 143 -16.70 -4.71 6.58
N ILE A 144 -16.67 -5.99 6.91
CA ILE A 144 -16.63 -7.09 5.93
C ILE A 144 -17.89 -7.17 5.05
N ASP A 145 -18.99 -6.55 5.49
CA ASP A 145 -20.22 -6.41 4.72
C ASP A 145 -20.20 -5.22 3.74
N GLY A 146 -19.06 -4.51 3.65
CA GLY A 146 -18.87 -3.34 2.80
C GLY A 146 -19.45 -2.05 3.37
N TYR A 147 -20.05 -2.08 4.57
CA TYR A 147 -20.58 -0.89 5.22
C TYR A 147 -19.48 -0.15 5.99
N PRO A 148 -19.48 1.19 6.06
CA PRO A 148 -18.43 1.91 6.78
C PRO A 148 -18.26 1.42 8.23
N LEU A 149 -17.00 1.23 8.61
CA LEU A 149 -16.62 0.62 9.88
C LEU A 149 -17.26 1.39 11.05
N GLN A 150 -17.86 0.69 12.01
CA GLN A 150 -18.45 1.28 13.23
C GLN A 150 -19.60 2.29 12.99
N TRP A 151 -20.18 2.34 11.78
CA TRP A 151 -21.43 3.07 11.57
C TRP A 151 -22.64 2.27 12.10
N PRO A 152 -23.76 2.93 12.45
CA PRO A 152 -24.99 2.23 12.82
C PRO A 152 -25.49 1.37 11.66
N LYS A 153 -25.64 0.04 11.84
CA LYS A 153 -26.01 -0.88 10.75
C LYS A 153 -27.34 -0.58 10.04
N ASN A 154 -28.24 0.13 10.72
CA ASN A 154 -29.55 0.54 10.18
C ASN A 154 -29.72 2.06 10.16
N GLY A 155 -28.63 2.83 10.00
CA GLY A 155 -28.72 4.28 10.01
C GLY A 155 -27.40 4.97 9.69
N PHE A 156 -27.34 6.25 9.97
CA PHE A 156 -26.15 7.07 9.73
C PHE A 156 -25.62 7.62 11.05
N PRO A 157 -24.31 7.85 11.17
CA PRO A 157 -23.78 8.64 12.27
C PRO A 157 -24.30 10.10 12.15
N PRO A 158 -24.12 10.93 13.19
CA PRO A 158 -24.41 12.36 13.10
C PRO A 158 -23.73 13.02 11.89
N PRO A 159 -24.26 14.17 11.40
CA PRO A 159 -23.68 14.88 10.28
C PRO A 159 -22.18 15.18 10.43
N GLN A 160 -21.49 15.31 9.29
CA GLN A 160 -20.06 15.65 9.24
C GLN A 160 -19.76 16.96 9.99
N GLY A 161 -18.57 17.04 10.59
CA GLY A 161 -18.15 18.17 11.42
C GLY A 161 -17.23 17.75 12.58
N PRO A 162 -17.66 16.81 13.46
CA PRO A 162 -16.87 16.45 14.65
C PRO A 162 -15.78 15.41 14.40
N TYR A 163 -15.61 14.89 13.17
CA TYR A 163 -14.76 13.75 12.85
C TYR A 163 -13.34 14.11 12.38
N TYR A 164 -13.21 15.21 11.61
CA TYR A 164 -11.93 15.69 11.12
C TYR A 164 -10.97 16.00 12.27
N CYS A 165 -9.75 15.45 12.21
CA CYS A 165 -8.73 15.56 13.26
C CYS A 165 -9.23 15.24 14.68
N SER A 166 -10.26 14.40 14.81
CA SER A 166 -10.94 14.18 16.09
C SER A 166 -10.15 13.29 17.05
N VAL A 167 -10.53 13.36 18.33
CA VAL A 167 -10.07 12.46 19.40
C VAL A 167 -11.28 12.00 20.22
N GLY A 168 -11.23 10.75 20.69
CA GLY A 168 -12.25 10.14 21.53
C GLY A 168 -13.16 9.13 20.81
N ALA A 169 -13.71 8.23 21.60
CA ALA A 169 -14.67 7.23 21.15
C ALA A 169 -15.92 7.90 20.54
N GLY A 170 -16.47 7.29 19.49
CA GLY A 170 -17.61 7.83 18.74
C GLY A 170 -17.27 8.94 17.75
N LYS A 171 -16.00 9.36 17.65
CA LYS A 171 -15.53 10.33 16.64
C LYS A 171 -14.41 9.75 15.78
N ALA A 172 -13.32 9.31 16.41
CA ALA A 172 -12.16 8.75 15.72
C ALA A 172 -12.30 7.23 15.56
N LEU A 173 -13.07 6.82 14.56
CA LEU A 173 -13.44 5.42 14.34
C LEU A 173 -12.32 4.64 13.64
N GLY A 174 -11.89 3.53 14.25
CA GLY A 174 -10.89 2.63 13.65
C GLY A 174 -9.42 3.06 13.76
N ARG A 175 -9.06 3.95 14.71
CA ARG A 175 -7.69 4.52 14.86
C ARG A 175 -6.56 3.49 14.94
N ASP A 176 -6.81 2.27 15.43
CA ASP A 176 -5.77 1.25 15.54
C ASP A 176 -5.12 0.92 14.18
N ILE A 177 -5.88 1.02 13.08
CA ILE A 177 -5.40 0.77 11.71
C ILE A 177 -4.42 1.84 11.23
N PRO A 178 -4.75 3.15 11.20
CA PRO A 178 -3.79 4.18 10.80
C PRO A 178 -2.56 4.24 11.72
N GLU A 179 -2.68 3.97 13.02
CA GLU A 179 -1.52 3.91 13.93
C GLU A 179 -0.58 2.73 13.58
N ALA A 180 -1.15 1.55 13.34
CA ALA A 180 -0.39 0.37 12.91
C ALA A 180 0.25 0.58 11.53
N LEU A 181 -0.50 1.14 10.57
CA LEU A 181 0.02 1.53 9.25
C LEU A 181 1.22 2.46 9.40
N TYR A 182 1.12 3.51 10.22
CA TYR A 182 2.18 4.50 10.36
C TYR A 182 3.47 3.83 10.85
N ARG A 183 3.38 3.04 11.93
CA ARG A 183 4.52 2.29 12.47
C ARG A 183 5.10 1.31 11.46
N ALA A 184 4.24 0.57 10.73
CA ALA A 184 4.66 -0.38 9.71
C ALA A 184 5.38 0.30 8.54
N CYS A 185 4.87 1.43 8.04
CA CYS A 185 5.51 2.23 7.00
C CYS A 185 6.88 2.77 7.44
N MET A 186 6.98 3.33 8.64
CA MET A 186 8.27 3.79 9.20
C MET A 186 9.27 2.63 9.32
N TYR A 187 8.83 1.47 9.81
CA TYR A 187 9.68 0.28 9.86
C TYR A 187 10.08 -0.16 8.44
N ALA A 188 9.16 -0.23 7.49
CA ALA A 188 9.45 -0.66 6.12
C ALA A 188 10.46 0.25 5.40
N GLY A 189 10.57 1.52 5.83
CA GLY A 189 11.33 2.55 5.15
C GLY A 189 10.51 3.31 4.10
N VAL A 190 9.18 3.22 4.16
CA VAL A 190 8.29 4.07 3.38
C VAL A 190 8.42 5.51 3.87
N LYS A 191 8.51 6.47 2.95
CA LYS A 191 8.58 7.91 3.26
C LYS A 191 7.21 8.49 3.68
N ILE A 192 6.58 7.87 4.67
CA ILE A 192 5.38 8.40 5.30
C ILE A 192 5.73 9.66 6.10
N CYS A 193 4.98 10.74 5.93
CA CYS A 193 5.28 12.04 6.54
C CYS A 193 4.16 12.59 7.43
N GLY A 194 2.99 11.95 7.46
CA GLY A 194 1.91 12.31 8.37
C GLY A 194 0.67 11.44 8.21
N SER A 195 -0.32 11.69 9.06
CA SER A 195 -1.68 11.14 8.95
C SER A 195 -2.69 12.02 9.69
N ASN A 196 -3.96 11.91 9.32
CA ASN A 196 -5.09 12.56 10.00
C ASN A 196 -6.38 11.76 9.84
N ALA A 197 -7.33 11.96 10.76
CA ALA A 197 -8.72 11.55 10.57
C ALA A 197 -9.39 12.53 9.60
N GLU A 198 -10.11 12.00 8.62
CA GLU A 198 -10.78 12.80 7.60
C GLU A 198 -12.21 13.21 8.01
N VAL A 199 -12.87 14.00 7.16
CA VAL A 199 -14.18 14.59 7.43
C VAL A 199 -15.29 13.55 7.57
N MET A 200 -15.28 12.48 6.75
CA MET A 200 -16.26 11.41 6.88
C MET A 200 -15.85 10.47 8.04
N PRO A 201 -16.78 10.05 8.93
CA PRO A 201 -16.44 9.09 9.96
C PRO A 201 -15.96 7.77 9.34
N SER A 202 -14.88 7.21 9.90
CA SER A 202 -14.15 6.03 9.37
C SER A 202 -13.35 6.30 8.09
N GLN A 203 -13.20 7.57 7.70
CA GLN A 203 -12.27 8.02 6.67
C GLN A 203 -10.98 8.53 7.31
N TRP A 204 -9.85 8.25 6.67
CA TRP A 204 -8.53 8.60 7.14
C TRP A 204 -7.63 9.00 5.97
N GLU A 205 -6.54 9.68 6.29
CA GLU A 205 -5.50 10.04 5.34
C GLU A 205 -4.12 9.67 5.87
N PHE A 206 -3.22 9.28 4.96
CA PHE A 206 -1.79 9.26 5.20
C PHE A 206 -1.04 9.98 4.08
N GLN A 207 0.06 10.63 4.41
CA GLN A 207 0.87 11.36 3.44
C GLN A 207 2.19 10.67 3.17
N VAL A 208 2.61 10.60 1.91
CA VAL A 208 3.90 10.05 1.46
C VAL A 208 4.70 11.12 0.74
N GLY A 209 5.88 11.46 1.24
CA GLY A 209 6.80 12.39 0.60
C GLY A 209 7.69 13.18 1.57
N PRO A 210 8.58 14.04 1.06
CA PRO A 210 8.85 14.24 -0.36
C PRO A 210 9.64 13.07 -0.98
N CYS A 211 9.20 12.61 -2.14
CA CYS A 211 9.83 11.57 -2.95
C CYS A 211 10.26 12.13 -4.30
N GLU A 212 11.44 11.75 -4.78
CA GLU A 212 11.95 12.23 -6.08
C GLU A 212 11.58 11.26 -7.20
N GLY A 213 11.05 11.81 -8.29
CA GLY A 213 10.75 11.06 -9.51
C GLY A 213 9.90 9.79 -9.29
N VAL A 214 10.33 8.67 -9.88
CA VAL A 214 9.59 7.40 -9.87
C VAL A 214 9.36 6.84 -8.46
N SER A 215 10.24 7.19 -7.50
CA SER A 215 10.16 6.68 -6.14
C SER A 215 8.85 7.09 -5.43
N ALA A 216 8.21 8.19 -5.85
CA ALA A 216 6.92 8.60 -5.33
C ALA A 216 5.84 7.52 -5.52
N GLY A 217 5.78 6.95 -6.73
CA GLY A 217 4.89 5.82 -7.03
C GLY A 217 5.26 4.57 -6.26
N ASP A 218 6.57 4.25 -6.17
CA ASP A 218 7.05 3.06 -5.47
C ASP A 218 6.67 3.09 -3.98
N HIS A 219 6.89 4.23 -3.32
CA HIS A 219 6.54 4.43 -1.91
C HIS A 219 5.03 4.39 -1.68
N LEU A 220 4.22 5.05 -2.54
CA LEU A 220 2.76 5.07 -2.39
C LEU A 220 2.15 3.68 -2.58
N TRP A 221 2.56 2.93 -3.61
CA TRP A 221 2.05 1.58 -3.84
C TRP A 221 2.43 0.62 -2.72
N MET A 222 3.65 0.73 -2.18
CA MET A 222 4.04 -0.05 -1.01
C MET A 222 3.26 0.36 0.25
N ALA A 223 2.99 1.66 0.45
CA ALA A 223 2.15 2.14 1.55
C ALA A 223 0.73 1.56 1.46
N ARG A 224 0.13 1.56 0.27
CA ARG A 224 -1.19 0.93 0.00
C ARG A 224 -1.17 -0.57 0.29
N PHE A 225 -0.12 -1.27 -0.13
CA PHE A 225 0.05 -2.70 0.20
C PHE A 225 0.06 -2.93 1.72
N ILE A 226 0.86 -2.15 2.45
CA ILE A 226 0.95 -2.23 3.90
C ILE A 226 -0.40 -1.93 4.55
N LEU A 227 -1.12 -0.90 4.08
CA LEU A 227 -2.47 -0.56 4.56
C LEU A 227 -3.45 -1.72 4.40
N HIS A 228 -3.51 -2.35 3.22
CA HIS A 228 -4.38 -3.51 3.01
C HIS A 228 -4.00 -4.69 3.92
N ARG A 229 -2.71 -4.98 4.07
CA ARG A 229 -2.21 -6.06 4.93
C ARG A 229 -2.50 -5.81 6.42
N VAL A 230 -2.33 -4.57 6.89
CA VAL A 230 -2.70 -4.16 8.26
C VAL A 230 -4.21 -4.32 8.44
N ALA A 231 -5.03 -3.79 7.54
CA ALA A 231 -6.48 -3.90 7.65
C ALA A 231 -6.97 -5.35 7.62
N GLU A 232 -6.33 -6.22 6.82
CA GLU A 232 -6.59 -7.67 6.81
C GLU A 232 -6.40 -8.30 8.20
N ASP A 233 -5.33 -7.94 8.91
CA ASP A 233 -5.13 -8.41 10.29
C ASP A 233 -6.32 -7.96 11.16
N PHE A 234 -6.79 -6.73 11.03
CA PHE A 234 -7.94 -6.22 11.80
C PHE A 234 -9.31 -6.73 11.30
N GLY A 235 -9.37 -7.51 10.22
CA GLY A 235 -10.63 -7.97 9.62
C GLY A 235 -11.46 -6.82 9.02
N VAL A 236 -10.79 -5.79 8.53
CA VAL A 236 -11.40 -4.56 7.98
C VAL A 236 -11.03 -4.44 6.50
N ILE A 237 -11.97 -3.97 5.69
CA ILE A 237 -11.77 -3.66 4.27
C ILE A 237 -11.33 -2.21 4.15
N VAL A 238 -10.39 -1.95 3.24
CA VAL A 238 -9.97 -0.59 2.85
C VAL A 238 -10.54 -0.29 1.48
N SER A 239 -11.23 0.84 1.35
CA SER A 239 -11.67 1.37 0.05
C SER A 239 -10.86 2.61 -0.32
N LEU A 240 -10.30 2.57 -1.53
CA LEU A 240 -9.69 3.73 -2.20
C LEU A 240 -10.65 4.36 -3.23
N ASP A 241 -11.93 3.95 -3.22
CA ASP A 241 -12.95 4.54 -4.09
C ASP A 241 -13.10 6.04 -3.79
N PRO A 242 -13.19 6.90 -4.81
CA PRO A 242 -13.29 8.34 -4.61
C PRO A 242 -14.62 8.76 -3.97
N LYS A 243 -15.62 7.88 -3.90
CA LYS A 243 -16.92 8.12 -3.29
C LYS A 243 -17.42 6.84 -2.58
N PRO A 244 -16.82 6.49 -1.43
CA PRO A 244 -17.13 5.23 -0.74
C PRO A 244 -18.56 5.19 -0.18
N MET A 245 -19.17 6.36 0.05
CA MET A 245 -20.56 6.48 0.47
C MET A 245 -21.34 7.50 -0.38
N PRO A 246 -22.54 7.14 -0.87
CA PRO A 246 -23.39 8.06 -1.63
C PRO A 246 -24.00 9.14 -0.73
N GLY A 247 -24.41 10.26 -1.35
CA GLY A 247 -25.05 11.37 -0.65
C GLY A 247 -24.07 12.40 -0.08
N ASN A 248 -24.47 13.05 1.02
CA ASN A 248 -23.74 14.17 1.62
C ASN A 248 -22.64 13.73 2.59
N TRP A 249 -21.75 12.87 2.10
CA TRP A 249 -20.53 12.40 2.77
C TRP A 249 -19.33 12.77 1.90
N ASN A 250 -18.18 13.09 2.51
CA ASN A 250 -16.99 13.45 1.74
C ASN A 250 -16.52 12.30 0.83
N GLY A 251 -15.91 12.67 -0.29
CA GLY A 251 -15.21 11.72 -1.16
C GLY A 251 -13.78 11.49 -0.67
N SER A 252 -13.07 10.59 -1.34
CA SER A 252 -11.64 10.30 -1.09
C SER A 252 -10.77 10.83 -2.23
N GLY A 253 -9.78 11.65 -1.89
CA GLY A 253 -8.79 12.21 -2.79
C GLY A 253 -7.42 11.52 -2.79
N ALA A 254 -6.56 11.99 -3.70
CA ALA A 254 -5.14 11.67 -3.76
C ALA A 254 -4.33 12.93 -4.11
N HIS A 255 -4.41 13.98 -3.28
CA HIS A 255 -3.79 15.27 -3.61
C HIS A 255 -2.29 15.09 -3.83
N THR A 256 -1.76 15.72 -4.88
CA THR A 256 -0.37 15.56 -5.29
C THR A 256 0.33 16.92 -5.27
N ASN A 257 1.12 17.12 -4.22
CA ASN A 257 2.05 18.22 -4.09
C ASN A 257 3.25 18.00 -5.04
N TYR A 258 3.73 19.06 -5.70
CA TYR A 258 4.82 18.97 -6.68
C TYR A 258 5.76 20.17 -6.58
N SER A 259 7.06 19.92 -6.73
CA SER A 259 8.06 20.99 -6.91
C SER A 259 9.26 20.54 -7.72
N THR A 260 9.91 21.47 -8.43
CA THR A 260 11.25 21.28 -9.01
C THR A 260 12.30 22.02 -8.18
N GLN A 261 13.59 21.76 -8.44
CA GLN A 261 14.68 22.51 -7.83
C GLN A 261 14.50 24.03 -7.99
N ALA A 262 14.09 24.48 -9.18
CA ALA A 262 13.88 25.91 -9.45
C ALA A 262 12.75 26.51 -8.61
N MET A 263 11.66 25.76 -8.37
CA MET A 263 10.57 26.21 -7.50
C MET A 263 10.99 26.31 -6.03
N ARG A 264 11.91 25.44 -5.60
CA ARG A 264 12.41 25.39 -4.21
C ARG A 264 13.56 26.36 -3.94
N ASP A 265 14.14 26.98 -4.97
CA ASP A 265 15.26 27.90 -4.81
C ASP A 265 14.78 29.21 -4.17
N PRO A 266 15.27 29.60 -2.98
CA PRO A 266 14.85 30.81 -2.30
C PRO A 266 15.08 32.11 -3.10
N LYS A 267 15.96 32.08 -4.10
CA LYS A 267 16.30 33.24 -4.95
C LYS A 267 15.42 33.36 -6.20
N SER A 268 14.86 32.26 -6.69
CA SER A 268 14.13 32.21 -7.97
C SER A 268 12.72 31.63 -7.87
N GLY A 269 12.36 31.01 -6.75
CA GLY A 269 11.01 30.54 -6.46
C GLY A 269 10.04 31.69 -6.17
N LEU A 270 8.76 31.48 -6.49
CA LEU A 270 7.66 32.33 -6.06
C LEU A 270 7.57 32.24 -4.52
N GLN A 271 7.85 33.36 -3.83
CA GLN A 271 7.59 33.49 -2.38
C GLN A 271 6.09 33.53 -2.10
#